data_AF-A0AAX1DKT7-F1
#
_entry.id   AF-A0AAX1DKT7-F1
#
_cell.length_a   1.000
_cell.length_b   1.000
_cell.length_c   1.000
_cell.angle_alpha   90.00
_cell.angle_beta   90.00
_cell.angle_gamma   90.00
#
_symmetry.space_group_name_H-M   'P 1'
#
loop_
_entity.id
_entity.type
_entity.pdbx_description
1 polymer ?
#
loop_
_entity_poly.entity_id
_entity_poly.type
_entity_poly.pdbx_seq_one_letter_code
_entity_poly.pdbx_strand_id
1 'polypeptide(L)' 'MEMQQRSILAIASNAGDAMEEALKNPFLVPLKNNKSVVVIGKDKFDELQNLAKSKNDEE' A
#
# COMPACT_ATOMS: atom_id res chain seq x y z
N MET A 1 -1.39 7.40 13.49
CA MET A 1 -0.69 6.12 13.29
C MET A 1 0.14 6.29 12.02
N GLU A 2 1.47 6.20 12.09
CA GLU A 2 2.34 6.42 10.93
C GLU A 2 2.47 5.14 10.10
N MET A 3 2.35 5.25 8.77
CA MET A 3 2.53 4.12 7.86
C MET A 3 4.02 3.79 7.74
N GLN A 4 4.38 2.52 7.90
CA GLN A 4 5.78 2.08 7.81
C GLN A 4 6.34 2.36 6.40
N GLN A 5 7.60 2.78 6.32
CA GLN A 5 8.31 3.00 5.06
C GLN A 5 9.29 1.88 4.78
N ARG A 6 9.36 1.42 3.52
CA ARG A 6 10.32 0.42 3.05
C ARG A 6 11.04 0.89 1.81
N SER A 7 12.35 0.63 1.74
CA SER A 7 13.13 0.96 0.55
C SER A 7 12.82 -0.01 -0.58
N ILE A 8 12.88 0.47 -1.82
CA ILE A 8 12.70 -0.38 -3.00
C ILE A 8 13.76 -1.49 -3.11
N LEU A 9 14.97 -1.23 -2.58
CA LEU A 9 16.05 -2.23 -2.50
C LEU A 9 15.68 -3.39 -1.58
N ALA A 10 15.12 -3.11 -0.41
CA ALA A 10 14.70 -4.15 0.53
C ALA A 10 13.61 -5.05 -0.05
N ILE A 11 12.69 -4.46 -0.83
CA ILE A 11 11.63 -5.20 -1.53
C ILE A 11 12.23 -6.06 -2.64
N ALA A 12 13.17 -5.52 -3.42
CA ALA A 12 13.80 -6.26 -4.50
C ALA A 12 14.65 -7.44 -3.98
N SER A 13 15.24 -7.32 -2.79
CA SER A 13 16.00 -8.40 -2.16
C SER A 13 15.13 -9.59 -1.75
N ASN A 14 13.87 -9.36 -1.35
CA ASN A 14 12.92 -10.42 -1.04
C ASN A 14 11.48 -9.96 -1.30
N ALA A 15 11.05 -10.10 -2.56
CA ALA A 15 9.74 -9.64 -2.99
C ALA A 15 8.61 -10.46 -2.39
N GLY A 16 8.82 -11.77 -2.16
CA GLY A 16 7.81 -12.66 -1.58
C GLY A 16 7.38 -12.20 -0.19
N ASP A 17 8.34 -12.10 0.72
CA ASP A 17 8.09 -11.66 2.10
C ASP A 17 7.49 -10.25 2.16
N ALA A 18 7.99 -9.34 1.31
CA ALA A 18 7.45 -7.98 1.25
C ALA A 18 5.98 -7.96 0.80
N MET A 19 5.59 -8.82 -0.13
CA MET A 19 4.19 -8.92 -0.57
C MET A 19 3.32 -9.60 0.49
N GLU A 20 3.80 -10.64 1.18
CA GLU A 20 3.08 -11.26 2.29
C GLU A 20 2.85 -10.28 3.45
N GLU A 21 3.82 -9.42 3.74
CA GLU A 21 3.67 -8.37 4.74
C GLU A 21 2.65 -7.32 4.30
N ALA A 22 2.67 -6.89 3.04
CA ALA A 22 1.72 -5.91 2.49
C ALA A 22 0.25 -6.35 2.55
N LEU A 23 -0.01 -7.67 2.54
CA LEU A 23 -1.35 -8.22 2.75
C LEU A 23 -1.88 -7.94 4.17
N LYS A 24 -0.98 -7.87 5.16
CA LYS A 24 -1.33 -7.66 6.57
C LYS A 24 -1.22 -6.18 6.95
N ASN A 25 -0.12 -5.55 6.55
CA ASN A 25 0.25 -4.18 6.90
C ASN A 25 0.71 -3.43 5.65
N PRO A 26 -0.13 -2.54 5.08
CA PRO A 26 0.28 -1.69 3.98
C PRO A 26 1.45 -0.80 4.37
N PHE A 27 2.38 -0.59 3.43
CA PHE A 27 3.56 0.24 3.65
C PHE A 27 3.86 1.14 2.45
N LEU A 28 4.65 2.18 2.70
CA LEU A 28 5.01 3.19 1.73
C LEU A 28 6.44 2.96 1.20
N VAL A 29 6.62 3.15 -0.10
CA VAL A 29 7.91 3.00 -0.79
C VAL A 29 8.30 4.34 -1.40
N PRO A 30 9.26 5.06 -0.80
CA PRO A 30 9.76 6.31 -1.38
C PRO A 30 10.60 6.01 -2.63
N LEU A 31 10.36 6.79 -3.67
CA LEU A 31 11.09 6.75 -4.94
C LEU A 31 12.02 7.95 -5.07
N LYS A 32 13.04 7.83 -5.92
CA LYS A 32 14.07 8.87 -6.12
C LYS A 32 13.54 10.21 -6.64
N ASN A 33 12.32 10.26 -7.16
CA ASN A 33 11.70 11.45 -7.76
C ASN A 33 10.71 12.15 -6.80
N ASN A 34 10.91 12.02 -5.49
CA ASN A 34 9.98 12.49 -4.44
C ASN A 34 8.55 11.95 -4.56
N LYS A 35 8.33 10.92 -5.38
CA LYS A 35 7.08 10.18 -5.40
C LYS A 35 7.18 9.02 -4.42
N SER A 36 6.01 8.53 -4.03
CA SER A 36 5.90 7.37 -3.17
C SER A 36 4.82 6.45 -3.71
N VAL A 37 5.01 5.16 -3.53
CA VAL A 37 4.01 4.14 -3.86
C VAL A 37 3.56 3.49 -2.56
N VAL A 38 2.26 3.26 -2.41
CA VAL A 38 1.74 2.44 -1.32
C VAL A 38 1.60 1.02 -1.84
N VAL A 39 2.22 0.06 -1.16
CA VAL A 39 2.03 -1.36 -1.42
C VAL A 39 0.97 -1.85 -0.44
N ILE A 40 -0.09 -2.43 -0.99
CA ILE A 40 -1.29 -2.83 -0.24
C ILE A 40 -1.85 -4.10 -0.87
N GLY A 41 -2.40 -4.98 -0.03
CA GLY A 41 -3.14 -6.15 -0.50
C GLY A 41 -4.37 -5.79 -1.31
N LYS A 42 -4.68 -6.60 -2.33
CA LYS A 42 -5.82 -6.39 -3.23
C LYS A 42 -7.14 -6.26 -2.48
N ASP A 43 -7.42 -7.16 -1.55
CA ASP A 43 -8.70 -7.17 -0.81
C ASP A 43 -8.90 -5.86 -0.03
N LYS A 44 -7.83 -5.33 0.57
CA LYS A 44 -7.88 -4.05 1.29
C LYS A 44 -8.05 -2.88 0.32
N PHE A 45 -7.42 -2.94 -0.85
CA PHE A 45 -7.62 -1.94 -1.89
C PHE A 45 -9.08 -1.93 -2.38
N ASP A 46 -9.67 -3.10 -2.61
CA ASP A 46 -11.07 -3.25 -3.05
C ASP A 46 -12.04 -2.74 -1.97
N GLU A 47 -11.79 -3.03 -0.68
CA GLU A 47 -12.55 -2.47 0.45
C GLU A 47 -12.52 -0.93 0.45
N LEU A 48 -11.33 -0.33 0.33
CA LEU A 48 -11.17 1.13 0.28
C LEU A 48 -11.83 1.74 -0.95
N GLN A 49 -11.75 1.08 -2.09
CA GLN A 49 -12.38 1.54 -3.32
C GLN A 49 -13.91 1.51 -3.20
N ASN A 50 -14.48 0.46 -2.61
CA ASN A 50 -15.92 0.37 -2.39
C ASN A 50 -16.39 1.40 -1.37
N LEU A 51 -15.64 1.60 -0.28
CA LEU A 51 -15.94 2.64 0.72
C LEU A 51 -15.94 4.04 0.08
N ALA A 52 -14.98 4.33 -0.78
CA ALA A 52 -14.89 5.60 -1.49
C ALA A 52 -16.09 5.82 -2.43
N LYS A 53 -16.57 4.77 -3.12
CA LYS A 53 -17.76 4.84 -3.97
C LYS A 53 -19.02 5.11 -3.16
N SER A 54 -19.23 4.37 -2.06
CA SER A 54 -20.42 4.55 -1.21
C SER A 54 -20.52 5.94 -0.58
N LYS A 55 -19.38 6.60 -0.31
CA LYS A 55 -19.37 7.97 0.20
C LYS A 55 -19.74 9.03 -0.85
N ASN A 56 -19.53 8.77 -2.13
CA ASN A 56 -19.90 9.70 -3.20
C ASN A 56 -21.39 9.66 -3.54
N ASP A 57 -22.12 8.63 -3.12
CA ASP A 57 -23.57 8.53 -3.31
C ASP A 57 -24.37 9.23 -2.20
N GLU A 58 -23.71 9.73 -1.14
CA GLU A 58 -24.31 10.44 0.00
C GLU A 58 -24.12 11.98 -0.06
N GLU A 59 -23.47 12.52 -1.10
CA GLU A 59 -23.28 13.97 -1.37
C GLU A 59 -24.22 14.48 -2.49
#